data_AF-A0A174M752-F1
#
_entry.id   AF-A0A174M752-F1
#
_cell.length_a   1.000
_cell.length_b   1.000
_cell.length_c   1.000
_cell.angle_alpha   90.00
_cell.angle_beta   90.00
_cell.angle_gamma   90.00
#
_symmetry.space_group_name_H-M   'P 1'
#
loop_
_entity.id
_entity.type
_entity.pdbx_description
1 polymer ?
#
loop_
_entity_poly.entity_id
_entity_poly.type
_entity_poly.pdbx_seq_one_letter_code
_entity_poly.pdbx_strand_id
1 'polypeptide(L)'
;MRHLNRLAALALSVSMGISGCAFAPASSASSETVSSTYEKDMDNGETFSAESADSEETSIDDTGAVSLSPSEQSSETEEENDSETDSERAAAFAQKIKKAVATADLEGFADLCGYPVYISLESGDGRELETRDDLIALGSETLFTQKMKDTIAAVQESQLDTYGAGVMMGENGTVVFNDVNGTMMITGINLSD
;
A
#
# COMPACT_ATOMS: atom_id res chain seq x y z
N MET A 1 -48.34 -1.33 30.15
CA MET A 1 -48.49 -1.06 31.60
C MET A 1 -47.17 -1.36 32.29
N ARG A 2 -46.60 -0.34 32.96
CA ARG A 2 -45.63 -0.37 34.08
C ARG A 2 -44.25 -1.00 33.80
N HIS A 3 -43.12 -0.47 34.27
CA HIS A 3 -42.69 0.84 34.76
C HIS A 3 -41.16 0.73 34.81
N LEU A 4 -40.49 1.87 34.58
CA LEU A 4 -39.05 2.04 34.65
C LEU A 4 -38.48 1.58 36.01
N ASN A 5 -37.27 1.01 35.99
CA ASN A 5 -36.38 1.05 37.16
C ASN A 5 -35.19 1.98 36.87
N ARG A 6 -34.92 2.83 37.86
CA ARG A 6 -34.09 4.04 37.82
C ARG A 6 -32.75 3.81 38.51
N LEU A 7 -31.76 4.61 38.09
CA LEU A 7 -30.75 5.33 38.89
C LEU A 7 -29.85 4.54 39.87
N ALA A 8 -28.53 4.65 39.68
CA ALA A 8 -27.64 5.22 40.71
C ALA A 8 -26.33 5.72 40.08
N ALA A 9 -26.11 7.03 40.20
CA ALA A 9 -24.83 7.70 40.02
C ALA A 9 -24.16 7.87 41.40
N LEU A 10 -22.85 7.64 41.51
CA LEU A 10 -21.88 8.16 42.50
C LEU A 10 -20.55 7.40 42.23
N ALA A 11 -19.34 7.93 42.29
CA ALA A 11 -18.84 9.11 42.96
C ALA A 11 -17.53 9.62 42.30
N LEU A 12 -17.31 10.92 42.44
CA LEU A 12 -16.06 11.63 42.17
C LEU A 12 -14.92 11.16 43.10
N SER A 13 -13.70 11.00 42.57
CA SER A 13 -12.48 11.08 43.38
C SER A 13 -11.54 12.14 42.81
N VAL A 14 -11.38 13.20 43.61
CA VAL A 14 -10.57 14.40 43.40
C VAL A 14 -9.17 14.21 44.01
N SER A 15 -8.16 14.56 43.20
CA SER A 15 -6.79 15.07 43.47
C SER A 15 -5.89 14.54 44.60
N MET A 16 -4.58 14.45 44.32
CA MET A 16 -3.50 15.27 44.93
C MET A 16 -2.10 14.71 44.64
N GLY A 17 -1.16 15.58 44.26
CA GLY A 17 0.27 15.23 44.19
C GLY A 17 1.14 16.19 43.38
N ILE A 18 1.16 17.48 43.73
CA ILE A 18 2.25 18.41 43.34
C ILE A 18 3.44 18.16 44.27
N SER A 19 4.61 17.86 43.71
CA SER A 19 5.88 18.05 44.40
C SER A 19 6.82 18.78 43.46
N GLY A 20 7.05 20.06 43.76
CA GLY A 20 8.05 20.88 43.11
C GLY A 20 9.43 20.66 43.72
N CYS A 21 10.45 20.91 42.92
CA CYS A 21 11.76 21.35 43.41
C CYS A 21 12.22 22.53 42.56
N ALA A 22 12.87 23.44 43.26
CA ALA A 22 13.03 24.84 42.95
C ALA A 22 13.98 25.15 41.79
N PHE A 23 13.71 26.32 41.22
CA PHE A 23 14.57 27.25 40.50
C PHE A 23 16.04 27.25 40.95
N ALA A 24 16.95 27.21 39.97
CA ALA A 24 18.23 27.89 40.01
C ALA A 24 18.49 28.54 38.65
N PRO A 25 18.69 29.87 38.57
CA PRO A 25 19.22 30.52 37.39
C PRO A 25 20.65 31.01 37.64
N ALA A 26 21.57 30.77 36.70
CA ALA A 26 22.60 31.74 36.30
C ALA A 26 23.57 31.15 35.25
N SER A 27 23.92 32.05 34.33
CA SER A 27 25.22 32.20 33.68
C SER A 27 25.42 31.60 32.28
N SER A 28 25.23 32.50 31.31
CA SER A 28 26.20 32.96 30.31
C SER A 28 26.95 31.96 29.40
N ALA A 29 26.82 32.31 28.11
CA ALA A 29 27.88 32.55 27.13
C ALA A 29 28.28 31.43 26.15
N SER A 30 28.17 31.85 24.88
CA SER A 30 28.98 31.51 23.70
C SER A 30 28.93 30.13 23.06
N SER A 31 28.53 30.17 21.78
CA SER A 31 29.25 29.65 20.59
C SER A 31 29.96 28.30 20.70
N GLU A 32 29.67 27.38 19.78
CA GLU A 32 30.42 27.29 18.52
C GLU A 32 29.72 26.34 17.53
N THR A 33 29.92 26.65 16.26
CA THR A 33 29.53 25.94 15.05
C THR A 33 30.53 24.82 14.75
N VAL A 34 30.12 23.86 13.90
CA VAL A 34 30.92 23.14 12.89
C VAL A 34 31.10 21.63 13.11
N SER A 35 30.64 20.92 12.07
CA SER A 35 31.04 19.61 11.53
C SER A 35 30.83 18.34 12.34
N SER A 36 29.94 17.50 11.81
CA SER A 36 30.18 16.06 11.79
C SER A 36 30.37 15.64 10.33
N THR A 37 31.63 15.38 10.00
CA THR A 37 32.09 14.63 8.84
C THR A 37 31.64 13.18 8.99
N TYR A 38 30.96 12.65 7.98
CA TYR A 38 30.80 11.22 7.77
C TYR A 38 31.52 10.87 6.48
N GLU A 39 32.79 10.48 6.62
CA GLU A 39 33.48 9.68 5.61
C GLU A 39 33.38 8.22 6.05
N LYS A 40 32.78 7.39 5.20
CA LYS A 40 33.12 5.97 5.12
C LYS A 40 32.94 5.50 3.69
N ASP A 41 33.99 5.73 2.92
CA ASP A 41 34.32 4.98 1.72
C ASP A 41 34.44 3.49 2.02
N MET A 42 33.82 2.68 1.17
CA MET A 42 34.13 1.27 0.99
C MET A 42 34.07 1.00 -0.51
N ASP A 43 35.17 1.37 -1.16
CA ASP A 43 35.64 0.79 -2.41
C ASP A 43 36.28 -0.58 -2.10
N ASN A 44 35.96 -1.61 -2.90
CA ASN A 44 36.94 -2.60 -3.35
C ASN A 44 36.32 -3.51 -4.44
N GLY A 45 36.70 -3.27 -5.69
CA GLY A 45 37.35 -4.31 -6.49
C GLY A 45 36.50 -5.21 -7.40
N GLU A 46 36.26 -4.72 -8.62
CA GLU A 46 36.86 -5.18 -9.90
C GLU A 46 36.70 -6.61 -10.48
N THR A 47 36.55 -6.61 -11.83
CA THR A 47 36.84 -7.63 -12.87
C THR A 47 35.79 -8.73 -13.15
N PHE A 48 35.09 -8.73 -14.30
CA PHE A 48 35.46 -9.04 -15.71
C PHE A 48 35.57 -10.54 -16.04
N SER A 49 34.66 -11.05 -16.85
CA SER A 49 34.82 -12.06 -17.95
C SER A 49 33.44 -12.63 -18.30
N ALA A 50 32.88 -12.38 -19.49
CA ALA A 50 33.20 -12.94 -20.82
C ALA A 50 32.28 -14.13 -21.17
N GLU A 51 31.37 -13.85 -22.11
CA GLU A 51 31.09 -14.58 -23.37
C GLU A 51 31.22 -16.12 -23.43
N SER A 52 30.17 -16.76 -23.93
CA SER A 52 30.16 -18.01 -24.74
C SER A 52 28.76 -18.12 -25.37
N ALA A 53 28.56 -17.93 -26.68
CA ALA A 53 28.79 -18.86 -27.80
C ALA A 53 28.07 -20.21 -27.58
N ASP A 54 26.92 -20.40 -28.24
CA ASP A 54 26.79 -21.07 -29.55
C ASP A 54 26.74 -22.60 -29.42
N SER A 55 25.64 -23.20 -29.87
CA SER A 55 25.63 -24.54 -30.49
C SER A 55 24.29 -24.82 -31.14
N GLU A 56 24.39 -24.96 -32.44
CA GLU A 56 23.43 -25.37 -33.45
C GLU A 56 23.08 -26.88 -33.37
N GLU A 57 21.98 -27.23 -34.04
CA GLU A 57 21.80 -28.39 -34.92
C GLU A 57 20.82 -29.51 -34.50
N THR A 58 20.21 -30.04 -35.57
CA THR A 58 19.52 -31.32 -35.74
C THR A 58 17.98 -31.32 -35.63
N SER A 59 17.27 -31.30 -36.77
CA SER A 59 16.91 -32.55 -37.45
C SER A 59 16.13 -32.37 -38.76
N ILE A 60 16.75 -32.87 -39.84
CA ILE A 60 16.28 -33.81 -40.88
C ILE A 60 14.86 -33.66 -41.50
N ASP A 61 14.91 -33.43 -42.81
CA ASP A 61 13.97 -33.64 -43.91
C ASP A 61 13.32 -35.05 -43.95
N ASP A 62 12.01 -35.15 -44.20
CA ASP A 62 11.50 -36.15 -45.16
C ASP A 62 10.12 -35.79 -45.76
N THR A 63 10.14 -35.84 -47.08
CA THR A 63 9.11 -35.65 -48.09
C THR A 63 7.83 -36.50 -47.97
N GLY A 64 6.67 -35.91 -48.26
CA GLY A 64 5.49 -36.72 -48.63
C GLY A 64 4.16 -35.99 -48.80
N ALA A 65 3.76 -35.81 -50.06
CA ALA A 65 2.38 -35.61 -50.57
C ALA A 65 1.76 -34.20 -50.58
N VAL A 66 1.93 -33.53 -51.73
CA VAL A 66 1.02 -32.52 -52.28
C VAL A 66 -0.19 -33.20 -52.93
N SER A 67 -1.42 -32.87 -52.50
CA SER A 67 -2.49 -32.42 -53.42
C SER A 67 -3.76 -31.90 -52.72
N LEU A 68 -3.89 -30.58 -52.67
CA LEU A 68 -5.05 -29.72 -53.03
C LEU A 68 -6.44 -29.99 -52.38
N SER A 69 -6.83 -29.29 -51.30
CA SER A 69 -7.53 -27.96 -51.23
C SER A 69 -9.06 -28.09 -51.02
N PRO A 70 -9.80 -27.05 -50.57
CA PRO A 70 -9.56 -26.16 -49.42
C PRO A 70 -10.82 -26.01 -48.51
N SER A 71 -10.62 -25.83 -47.20
CA SER A 71 -11.59 -25.12 -46.34
C SER A 71 -10.81 -24.39 -45.26
N GLU A 72 -10.98 -23.08 -45.29
CA GLU A 72 -10.11 -22.08 -44.69
C GLU A 72 -10.32 -21.97 -43.19
N GLN A 73 -9.18 -21.88 -42.50
CA GLN A 73 -8.92 -21.01 -41.36
C GLN A 73 -9.56 -21.39 -40.03
N SER A 74 -9.00 -22.46 -39.45
CA SER A 74 -8.66 -22.48 -38.04
C SER A 74 -7.36 -21.68 -37.87
N SER A 75 -7.46 -20.37 -37.59
CA SER A 75 -6.32 -19.62 -37.02
C SER A 75 -6.44 -19.75 -35.50
N GLU A 76 -5.58 -20.55 -34.88
CA GLU A 76 -4.24 -20.13 -34.43
C GLU A 76 -4.36 -19.31 -33.15
N THR A 77 -4.10 -20.01 -32.05
CA THR A 77 -3.54 -19.47 -30.81
C THR A 77 -2.46 -18.44 -31.12
N GLU A 78 -2.81 -17.17 -31.00
CA GLU A 78 -1.85 -16.11 -30.76
C GLU A 78 -1.67 -16.06 -29.25
N GLU A 79 -0.56 -16.64 -28.77
CA GLU A 79 -0.01 -16.39 -27.44
C GLU A 79 0.49 -14.93 -27.47
N GLU A 80 -0.44 -13.99 -27.33
CA GLU A 80 -0.13 -12.58 -27.14
C GLU A 80 0.58 -12.46 -25.79
N ASN A 81 1.82 -11.98 -25.81
CA ASN A 81 2.53 -11.61 -24.60
C ASN A 81 1.83 -10.36 -24.01
N ASP A 82 0.75 -10.60 -23.27
CA ASP A 82 -0.07 -9.61 -22.57
C ASP A 82 0.78 -8.93 -21.49
N SER A 83 1.60 -7.95 -21.90
CA SER A 83 2.13 -6.97 -20.97
C SER A 83 0.98 -6.07 -20.54
N GLU A 84 0.34 -6.41 -19.42
CA GLU A 84 -0.69 -5.57 -18.79
C GLU A 84 -0.16 -4.14 -18.61
N THR A 85 -0.93 -3.14 -19.05
CA THR A 85 -0.54 -1.74 -18.85
C THR A 85 -0.64 -1.38 -17.36
N ASP A 86 0.13 -0.37 -16.92
CA ASP A 86 0.05 0.10 -15.52
C ASP A 86 -1.36 0.55 -15.13
N SER A 87 -2.13 1.08 -16.09
CA SER A 87 -3.52 1.46 -15.88
C SER A 87 -4.42 0.24 -15.63
N GLU A 88 -4.23 -0.85 -16.36
CA GLU A 88 -5.00 -2.09 -16.16
C GLU A 88 -4.65 -2.75 -14.83
N ARG A 89 -3.36 -2.77 -14.48
CA ARG A 89 -2.89 -3.26 -13.18
C ARG A 89 -3.46 -2.42 -12.02
N ALA A 90 -3.47 -1.10 -12.16
CA ALA A 90 -4.06 -0.20 -11.18
C ALA A 90 -5.58 -0.40 -11.04
N ALA A 91 -6.30 -0.53 -12.16
CA ALA A 91 -7.74 -0.79 -12.16
C ALA A 91 -8.07 -2.14 -11.49
N ALA A 92 -7.32 -3.20 -11.81
CA ALA A 92 -7.48 -4.51 -11.19
C ALA A 92 -7.17 -4.48 -9.69
N PHE A 93 -6.16 -3.73 -9.26
CA PHE A 93 -5.84 -3.55 -7.85
C PHE A 93 -6.92 -2.75 -7.10
N ALA A 94 -7.42 -1.66 -7.71
CA ALA A 94 -8.54 -0.89 -7.18
C ALA A 94 -9.80 -1.76 -6.98
N GLN A 95 -10.10 -2.69 -7.89
CA GLN A 95 -11.18 -3.67 -7.71
C GLN A 95 -11.01 -4.54 -6.46
N LYS A 96 -9.78 -5.00 -6.18
CA LYS A 96 -9.48 -5.77 -4.95
C LYS A 96 -9.74 -4.93 -3.71
N ILE A 97 -9.33 -3.66 -3.72
CA ILE A 97 -9.59 -2.70 -2.63
C ILE A 97 -11.09 -2.51 -2.44
N LYS A 98 -11.85 -2.21 -3.51
CA LYS A 98 -13.31 -2.01 -3.44
C LYS A 98 -14.00 -3.22 -2.82
N LYS A 99 -13.61 -4.42 -3.25
CA LYS A 99 -14.17 -5.66 -2.72
C LYS A 99 -13.91 -5.78 -1.21
N ALA A 100 -12.65 -5.61 -0.78
CA ALA A 100 -12.29 -5.73 0.63
C ALA A 100 -13.04 -4.70 1.50
N VAL A 101 -13.14 -3.44 1.05
CA VAL A 101 -13.86 -2.37 1.75
C VAL A 101 -15.37 -2.65 1.79
N ALA A 102 -15.97 -3.07 0.68
CA ALA A 102 -17.40 -3.35 0.58
C ALA A 102 -17.84 -4.52 1.50
N THR A 103 -16.98 -5.53 1.66
CA THR A 103 -17.26 -6.67 2.55
C THR A 103 -16.71 -6.47 3.96
N ALA A 104 -16.09 -5.33 4.26
CA ALA A 104 -15.36 -5.08 5.50
C ALA A 104 -14.37 -6.21 5.84
N ASP A 105 -13.69 -6.72 4.82
CA ASP A 105 -12.69 -7.79 4.94
C ASP A 105 -11.37 -7.20 5.42
N LEU A 106 -11.21 -7.16 6.75
CA LEU A 106 -10.04 -6.59 7.41
C LEU A 106 -8.75 -7.34 7.04
N GLU A 107 -8.81 -8.67 6.98
CA GLU A 107 -7.66 -9.49 6.65
C GLU A 107 -7.26 -9.33 5.18
N GLY A 108 -8.24 -9.41 4.28
CA GLY A 108 -7.99 -9.19 2.86
C GLY A 108 -7.51 -7.76 2.56
N PHE A 109 -7.98 -6.75 3.29
CA PHE A 109 -7.48 -5.39 3.16
C PHE A 109 -6.04 -5.26 3.67
N ALA A 110 -5.72 -5.89 4.80
CA ALA A 110 -4.35 -5.93 5.35
C ALA A 110 -3.37 -6.59 4.38
N ASP A 111 -3.80 -7.64 3.67
CA ASP A 111 -2.99 -8.34 2.67
C ASP A 111 -2.69 -7.49 1.42
N LEU A 112 -3.46 -6.41 1.19
CA LEU A 112 -3.22 -5.45 0.11
C LEU A 112 -2.23 -4.35 0.51
N CYS A 113 -1.86 -4.23 1.79
CA CYS A 113 -0.97 -3.19 2.27
C CYS A 113 0.51 -3.52 2.07
N GLY A 114 1.27 -2.51 1.67
CA GLY A 114 2.73 -2.50 1.68
C GLY A 114 3.19 -1.86 2.97
N TYR A 115 3.92 -2.63 3.79
CA TYR A 115 4.37 -2.18 5.11
C TYR A 115 5.81 -1.62 5.05
N PRO A 116 6.11 -0.53 5.79
CA PRO A 116 5.19 0.24 6.64
C PRO A 116 4.13 1.00 5.81
N VAL A 117 2.90 1.03 6.31
CA VAL A 117 1.77 1.76 5.68
C VAL A 117 1.42 2.97 6.52
N TYR A 118 1.30 4.15 5.90
CA TYR A 118 0.85 5.34 6.59
C TYR A 118 -0.67 5.35 6.74
N ILE A 119 -1.17 5.72 7.91
CA ILE A 119 -2.59 5.93 8.17
C ILE A 119 -2.84 7.25 8.90
N SER A 120 -3.83 8.03 8.43
CA SER A 120 -4.47 9.08 9.24
C SER A 120 -5.85 8.59 9.70
N LEU A 121 -6.10 8.64 11.01
CA LEU A 121 -7.39 8.29 11.59
C LEU A 121 -8.37 9.49 11.55
N GLU A 122 -9.66 9.24 11.78
CA GLU A 122 -10.69 10.28 11.89
C GLU A 122 -10.39 11.32 12.99
N SER A 123 -9.58 10.96 14.01
CA SER A 123 -9.10 11.90 15.02
C SER A 123 -8.10 12.94 14.49
N GLY A 124 -7.58 12.75 13.28
CA GLY A 124 -6.48 13.50 12.70
C GLY A 124 -5.09 12.97 13.07
N ASP A 125 -5.01 11.93 13.90
CA ASP A 125 -3.73 11.31 14.26
C ASP A 125 -3.18 10.48 13.10
N GLY A 126 -2.03 10.89 12.58
CA GLY A 126 -1.27 10.20 11.54
C GLY A 126 -0.15 9.34 12.12
N ARG A 127 0.01 8.10 11.65
CA ARG A 127 1.14 7.24 12.01
C ARG A 127 1.43 6.19 10.94
N GLU A 128 2.64 5.65 10.97
CA GLU A 128 2.99 4.44 10.24
C GLU A 128 2.59 3.21 11.05
N LEU A 129 2.11 2.18 10.36
CA LEU A 129 1.92 0.84 10.89
C LEU A 129 2.99 -0.05 10.27
N GLU A 130 3.79 -0.69 11.10
CA GLU A 130 4.95 -1.48 10.66
C GLU A 130 4.55 -2.86 10.13
N THR A 131 3.41 -3.37 10.59
CA THR A 131 3.02 -4.75 10.33
C THR A 131 1.54 -4.93 10.00
N ARG A 132 1.24 -6.07 9.38
CA ARG A 132 -0.12 -6.57 9.17
C ARG A 132 -0.93 -6.61 10.46
N ASP A 133 -0.33 -7.11 11.52
CA ASP A 133 -1.01 -7.28 12.80
C ASP A 133 -1.33 -5.93 13.45
N ASP A 134 -0.50 -4.89 13.25
CA ASP A 134 -0.79 -3.53 13.73
C ASP A 134 -2.02 -2.93 13.05
N LEU A 135 -2.22 -3.21 11.76
CA LEU A 135 -3.41 -2.80 11.02
C LEU A 135 -4.65 -3.56 11.49
N ILE A 136 -4.54 -4.87 11.69
CA ILE A 136 -5.64 -5.69 12.20
C ILE A 136 -6.04 -5.27 13.61
N ALA A 137 -5.08 -4.88 14.45
CA ALA A 137 -5.31 -4.42 15.82
C ALA A 137 -6.14 -3.12 15.90
N LEU A 138 -6.21 -2.33 14.82
CA LEU A 138 -7.15 -1.19 14.73
C LEU A 138 -8.61 -1.64 14.77
N GLY A 139 -8.89 -2.81 14.19
CA GLY A 139 -10.23 -3.34 14.06
C GLY A 139 -11.00 -2.80 12.85
N SER A 140 -11.97 -3.59 12.41
CA SER A 140 -12.78 -3.33 11.22
C SER A 140 -13.62 -2.05 11.33
N GLU A 141 -14.11 -1.70 12.52
CA GLU A 141 -14.95 -0.51 12.71
C GLU A 141 -14.17 0.79 12.57
N THR A 142 -12.91 0.79 12.98
CA THR A 142 -12.01 1.95 12.86
C THR A 142 -11.56 2.19 11.43
N LEU A 143 -11.30 1.13 10.67
CA LEU A 143 -10.86 1.26 9.27
C LEU A 143 -12.03 1.50 8.31
N PHE A 144 -13.03 0.62 8.31
CA PHE A 144 -14.11 0.65 7.32
C PHE A 144 -15.26 1.55 7.76
N THR A 145 -14.93 2.82 7.97
CA THR A 145 -15.89 3.88 8.28
C THR A 145 -16.91 4.02 7.14
N GLN A 146 -18.06 4.62 7.42
CA GLN A 146 -19.08 4.84 6.39
C GLN A 146 -18.52 5.72 5.26
N LYS A 147 -17.75 6.76 5.59
CA LYS A 147 -17.07 7.63 4.63
C LYS A 147 -16.15 6.83 3.70
N MET A 148 -15.29 5.96 4.25
CA MET A 148 -14.40 5.12 3.45
C MET A 148 -15.20 4.22 2.49
N LYS A 149 -16.28 3.59 2.97
CA LYS A 149 -17.12 2.74 2.12
C LYS A 149 -17.76 3.52 0.98
N ASP A 150 -18.37 4.66 1.28
CA ASP A 150 -19.09 5.46 0.29
C ASP A 150 -18.16 5.99 -0.79
N THR A 151 -17.02 6.53 -0.38
CA THR A 151 -16.07 7.16 -1.31
C THR A 151 -15.35 6.13 -2.18
N ILE A 152 -14.98 4.97 -1.63
CA ILE A 152 -14.36 3.88 -2.37
C ILE A 152 -15.37 3.21 -3.32
N ALA A 153 -16.64 3.06 -2.91
CA ALA A 153 -17.68 2.53 -3.78
C ALA A 153 -17.93 3.41 -5.02
N ALA A 154 -17.80 4.73 -4.86
CA ALA A 154 -18.01 5.72 -5.94
C ALA A 154 -16.88 5.78 -6.98
N VAL A 155 -15.72 5.17 -6.71
CA VAL A 155 -14.57 5.19 -7.63
C VAL A 155 -14.90 4.45 -8.93
N GLN A 156 -14.54 5.07 -10.05
CA GLN A 156 -14.47 4.42 -11.37
C GLN A 156 -13.03 3.99 -11.63
N GLU A 157 -12.81 2.70 -11.80
CA GLU A 157 -11.49 2.07 -11.86
C GLU A 157 -10.73 2.42 -13.15
N SER A 158 -11.45 2.83 -14.20
CA SER A 158 -10.88 3.34 -15.46
C SER A 158 -10.53 4.83 -15.42
N GLN A 159 -10.82 5.52 -14.32
CA GLN A 159 -10.62 6.97 -14.16
C GLN A 159 -9.83 7.28 -12.88
N LEU A 160 -8.89 6.42 -12.51
CA LEU A 160 -8.06 6.62 -11.33
C LEU A 160 -7.07 7.77 -11.55
N ASP A 161 -7.01 8.68 -10.59
CA ASP A 161 -6.05 9.80 -10.61
C ASP A 161 -4.68 9.31 -10.13
N THR A 162 -3.62 9.69 -10.86
CA THR A 162 -2.24 9.36 -10.51
C THR A 162 -1.46 10.64 -10.23
N TYR A 163 -0.74 10.68 -9.12
CA TYR A 163 0.15 11.77 -8.72
C TYR A 163 1.54 11.23 -8.40
N GLY A 164 2.52 11.58 -9.24
CA GLY A 164 3.83 10.95 -9.17
C GLY A 164 3.73 9.46 -9.47
N ALA A 165 4.19 8.61 -8.55
CA ALA A 165 4.06 7.15 -8.64
C ALA A 165 2.78 6.60 -7.96
N GLY A 166 2.05 7.46 -7.23
CA GLY A 166 0.91 7.04 -6.41
C GLY A 166 -0.42 7.19 -7.14
N VAL A 167 -1.24 6.17 -7.06
CA VAL A 167 -2.62 6.18 -7.51
C VAL A 167 -3.53 6.53 -6.33
N MET A 168 -4.34 7.57 -6.51
CA MET A 168 -5.27 8.06 -5.51
C MET A 168 -6.65 7.44 -5.75
N MET A 169 -7.20 6.84 -4.71
CA MET A 169 -8.48 6.15 -4.75
C MET A 169 -9.42 6.70 -3.68
N GLY A 170 -10.61 7.07 -4.13
CA GLY A 170 -11.60 7.76 -3.30
C GLY A 170 -11.29 9.25 -3.14
N GLU A 171 -12.25 9.96 -2.55
CA GLU A 171 -12.16 11.39 -2.26
C GLU A 171 -10.89 11.71 -1.45
N ASN A 172 -10.18 12.75 -1.88
CA ASN A 172 -8.93 13.24 -1.27
C ASN A 172 -7.85 12.15 -1.06
N GLY A 173 -7.85 11.07 -1.86
CA GLY A 173 -6.90 9.98 -1.71
C GLY A 173 -7.13 9.17 -0.44
N THR A 174 -8.41 8.84 -0.15
CA THR A 174 -8.80 7.97 0.97
C THR A 174 -7.94 6.71 1.05
N VAL A 175 -7.61 6.11 -0.10
CA VAL A 175 -6.57 5.08 -0.22
C VAL A 175 -5.56 5.53 -1.27
N VAL A 176 -4.27 5.38 -0.96
CA VAL A 176 -3.16 5.62 -1.89
C VAL A 176 -2.42 4.31 -2.08
N PHE A 177 -2.21 3.90 -3.32
CA PHE A 177 -1.44 2.71 -3.65
C PHE A 177 -0.41 2.98 -4.73
N ASN A 178 0.66 2.20 -4.73
CA ASN A 178 1.82 2.36 -5.62
C ASN A 178 2.24 1.01 -6.17
N ASP A 179 2.95 1.03 -7.29
CA ASP A 179 3.80 -0.10 -7.67
C ASP A 179 5.04 -0.12 -6.77
N VAL A 180 5.18 -1.20 -6.00
CA VAL A 180 6.35 -1.46 -5.15
C VAL A 180 7.04 -2.71 -5.70
N ASN A 181 8.11 -2.50 -6.47
CA ASN A 181 8.91 -3.56 -7.09
C ASN A 181 8.06 -4.54 -7.94
N GLY A 182 7.16 -4.01 -8.76
CA GLY A 182 6.29 -4.79 -9.65
C GLY A 182 4.99 -5.29 -8.99
N THR A 183 4.80 -5.03 -7.69
CA THR A 183 3.58 -5.41 -6.96
C THR A 183 2.82 -4.17 -6.53
N MET A 184 1.56 -4.05 -6.94
CA MET A 184 0.69 -2.98 -6.45
C MET A 184 0.39 -3.19 -4.96
N MET A 185 0.58 -2.16 -4.14
CA MET A 185 0.37 -2.20 -2.70
C MET A 185 -0.21 -0.88 -2.18
N ILE A 186 -1.11 -0.96 -1.19
CA ILE A 186 -1.59 0.21 -0.45
C ILE A 186 -0.45 0.74 0.41
N THR A 187 -0.11 2.02 0.25
CA THR A 187 0.95 2.69 1.02
C THR A 187 0.41 3.81 1.90
N GLY A 188 -0.84 4.23 1.68
CA GLY A 188 -1.49 5.29 2.44
C GLY A 188 -2.98 5.04 2.64
N ILE A 189 -3.48 5.33 3.83
CA ILE A 189 -4.89 5.28 4.21
C ILE A 189 -5.24 6.61 4.89
N ASN A 190 -6.19 7.35 4.35
CA ASN A 190 -6.58 8.66 4.88
C ASN A 190 -8.05 8.63 5.29
N LEU A 191 -8.30 8.60 6.61
CA LEU A 191 -9.65 8.61 7.18
C LEU A 191 -10.02 9.96 7.79
N SER A 192 -9.07 10.88 7.89
CA SER A 192 -9.31 12.26 8.34
C SER A 192 -10.26 13.02 7.39
N ASP A 193 -10.94 14.04 7.92
CA ASP A 193 -11.72 15.01 7.15
C ASP A 193 -10.86 16.14 6.56
#